data_AF-A0A934KPT7-F1
#
_entry.id   AF-A0A934KPT7-F1
#
_cell.length_a   1.000
_cell.length_b   1.000
_cell.length_c   1.000
_cell.angle_alpha   90.00
_cell.angle_beta   90.00
_cell.angle_gamma   90.00
#
_symmetry.space_group_name_H-M   'P 1'
#
loop_
_entity.id
_entity.type
_entity.pdbx_description
1 polymer ?
#
loop_
_entity_poly.entity_id
_entity_poly.type
_entity_poly.pdbx_seq_one_letter_code
_entity_poly.pdbx_strand_id
1 'polypeptide(L)'
;MDQPPAHRDSDRPGAWSAQLAAELASAPLPRSTVGALLSMARDVAHATERINAPLSTYVAGRYVEARVASGCDEAVALDEVAAAVRRLLSETTPG
;
A
#
# COMPACT_ATOMS: atom_id res chain seq x y z
N MET A 1 -36.28 -5.01 14.23
CA MET A 1 -35.33 -5.55 13.25
C MET A 1 -33.97 -5.51 13.90
N ASP A 2 -33.38 -6.68 14.12
CA ASP A 2 -32.04 -6.80 14.71
C ASP A 2 -31.02 -6.50 13.59
N GLN A 3 -30.33 -5.38 13.69
CA GLN A 3 -29.35 -4.97 12.68
C GLN A 3 -28.09 -5.80 12.91
N PRO A 4 -27.61 -6.58 11.93
CA PRO A 4 -26.42 -7.39 12.11
C PRO A 4 -25.23 -6.48 12.48
N PRO A 5 -24.33 -6.92 13.38
CA PRO A 5 -23.21 -6.10 13.82
C PRO A 5 -22.35 -5.71 12.62
N ALA A 6 -22.06 -4.42 12.50
CA ALA A 6 -21.31 -3.79 11.40
C ALA A 6 -19.89 -4.38 11.15
N HIS A 7 -19.42 -5.28 12.01
CA HIS A 7 -18.10 -5.90 11.96
C HIS A 7 -17.92 -6.90 10.80
N ARG A 8 -18.98 -7.57 10.31
CA ARG A 8 -18.78 -8.72 9.39
C ARG A 8 -18.09 -8.37 8.06
N ASP A 9 -18.12 -7.11 7.64
CA ASP A 9 -17.40 -6.65 6.44
C ASP A 9 -15.99 -6.13 6.72
N SER A 10 -15.65 -5.81 7.97
CA SER A 10 -14.34 -5.26 8.38
C SER A 10 -13.19 -6.28 8.28
N ASP A 11 -13.50 -7.57 8.22
CA ASP A 11 -12.51 -8.67 8.19
C ASP A 11 -11.89 -8.93 6.81
N ARG A 12 -12.45 -8.34 5.74
CA ARG A 12 -11.87 -8.49 4.40
C ARG A 12 -10.61 -7.63 4.28
N PRO A 13 -9.51 -8.14 3.70
CA PRO A 13 -8.34 -7.33 3.40
C PRO A 13 -8.74 -6.09 2.61
N GLY A 14 -8.44 -4.90 3.16
CA GLY A 14 -8.76 -3.61 2.55
C GLY A 14 -10.12 -3.00 2.93
N ALA A 15 -10.98 -3.69 3.70
CA ALA A 15 -12.27 -3.15 4.10
C ALA A 15 -12.13 -1.92 5.03
N TRP A 16 -11.25 -2.01 6.03
CA TRP A 16 -10.96 -0.88 6.91
C TRP A 16 -10.38 0.31 6.14
N SER A 17 -9.45 0.08 5.18
CA SER A 17 -8.92 1.16 4.36
C SER A 17 -9.97 1.77 3.41
N ALA A 18 -10.95 1.00 2.96
CA ALA A 18 -12.06 1.51 2.16
C ALA A 18 -13.01 2.38 3.02
N GLN A 19 -13.26 1.98 4.27
CA GLN A 19 -14.01 2.81 5.23
C GLN A 19 -13.26 4.13 5.49
N LEU A 20 -11.95 4.06 5.74
CA LEU A 20 -11.12 5.26 5.90
C LEU A 20 -11.17 6.17 4.67
N ALA A 21 -11.08 5.60 3.46
CA ALA A 21 -11.19 6.38 2.23
C ALA A 21 -12.55 7.10 2.15
N ALA A 22 -13.65 6.42 2.50
CA ALA A 22 -14.97 7.03 2.53
C ALA A 22 -15.07 8.17 3.56
N GLU A 23 -14.54 7.99 4.77
CA GLU A 23 -14.48 9.04 5.81
C GLU A 23 -13.67 10.27 5.35
N LEU A 24 -12.65 10.06 4.53
CA LEU A 24 -11.81 11.13 3.97
C LEU A 24 -12.32 11.69 2.65
N ALA A 25 -13.50 11.27 2.18
CA ALA A 25 -14.04 11.61 0.85
C ALA A 25 -13.06 11.33 -0.30
N SER A 26 -12.26 10.27 -0.16
CA SER A 26 -11.28 9.81 -1.14
C SER A 26 -11.74 8.54 -1.83
N ALA A 27 -11.16 8.27 -3.01
CA ALA A 27 -11.41 7.02 -3.71
C ALA A 27 -10.75 5.85 -2.96
N PRO A 28 -11.42 4.69 -2.85
CA PRO A 28 -10.81 3.49 -2.28
C PRO A 28 -9.66 3.00 -3.19
N LEU A 29 -8.66 2.37 -2.57
CA LEU A 29 -7.54 1.80 -3.31
C LEU A 29 -8.02 0.66 -4.23
N PRO A 30 -7.55 0.60 -5.50
CA PRO A 30 -7.76 -0.56 -6.36
C PRO A 30 -7.19 -1.83 -5.74
N ARG A 31 -7.82 -2.98 -6.01
CA ARG A 31 -7.38 -4.28 -5.47
C ARG A 31 -5.93 -4.63 -5.86
N SER A 32 -5.53 -4.28 -7.07
CA SER A 32 -4.14 -4.43 -7.55
C SER A 32 -3.17 -3.62 -6.69
N THR A 33 -3.49 -2.36 -6.43
CA THR A 33 -2.71 -1.44 -5.59
C THR A 33 -2.59 -1.94 -4.16
N VAL A 34 -3.68 -2.44 -3.56
CA VAL A 34 -3.66 -3.07 -2.24
C VAL A 34 -2.71 -4.26 -2.22
N GLY A 35 -2.79 -5.15 -3.22
CA GLY A 35 -1.89 -6.30 -3.33
C GLY A 35 -0.42 -5.90 -3.44
N ALA A 36 -0.11 -4.92 -4.27
CA ALA A 36 1.25 -4.42 -4.47
C ALA A 36 1.84 -3.81 -3.17
N LEU A 37 1.08 -2.93 -2.50
CA LEU A 37 1.51 -2.29 -1.25
C LEU A 37 1.72 -3.32 -0.12
N LEU A 38 0.83 -4.31 0.01
CA LEU A 38 0.96 -5.35 1.04
C LEU A 38 2.14 -6.30 0.75
N SER A 39 2.40 -6.62 -0.52
CA SER A 39 3.58 -7.41 -0.88
C SER A 39 4.87 -6.64 -0.57
N MET A 40 4.94 -5.37 -0.95
CA MET A 40 6.09 -4.51 -0.65
C MET A 40 6.30 -4.35 0.86
N ALA A 41 5.24 -4.10 1.62
CA ALA A 41 5.32 -3.98 3.08
C ALA A 41 5.86 -5.27 3.72
N ARG A 42 5.42 -6.44 3.23
CA ARG A 42 5.94 -7.74 3.64
C ARG A 42 7.44 -7.85 3.38
N ASP A 43 7.88 -7.53 2.17
CA ASP A 43 9.29 -7.65 1.80
C ASP A 43 10.18 -6.73 2.65
N VAL A 44 9.76 -5.49 2.87
CA VAL A 44 10.46 -4.53 3.75
C VAL A 44 10.47 -5.00 5.21
N ALA A 45 9.37 -5.54 5.73
CA ALA A 45 9.30 -6.06 7.09
C ALA A 45 10.19 -7.29 7.33
N HIS A 46 10.45 -8.09 6.29
CA HIS A 46 11.33 -9.26 6.37
C HIS A 46 12.81 -8.90 6.25
N ALA A 47 13.14 -7.91 5.41
CA ALA A 47 14.52 -7.55 5.12
C ALA A 47 15.08 -6.43 6.00
N THR A 48 14.24 -5.75 6.78
CA THR A 48 14.64 -4.62 7.63
C THR A 48 13.91 -4.64 8.97
N GLU A 49 14.12 -3.63 9.82
CA GLU A 49 13.30 -3.43 11.02
C GLU A 49 11.81 -3.25 10.67
N ARG A 50 10.93 -3.95 11.39
CA ARG A 50 9.47 -3.99 11.11
C ARG A 50 8.82 -2.60 11.02
N ILE A 51 9.34 -1.61 11.74
CA ILE A 51 8.86 -0.22 11.71
C ILE A 51 8.95 0.41 10.31
N ASN A 52 9.83 -0.08 9.44
CA ASN A 52 10.02 0.45 8.09
C ASN A 52 8.88 0.07 7.14
N ALA A 53 8.13 -1.00 7.41
CA ALA A 53 7.03 -1.43 6.54
C ALA A 53 5.93 -0.35 6.39
N PRO A 54 5.30 0.17 7.47
CA PRO A 54 4.31 1.24 7.31
C PRO A 54 4.94 2.53 6.74
N LEU A 55 6.17 2.88 7.13
CA LEU A 55 6.83 4.09 6.63
C LEU A 55 7.11 4.04 5.13
N SER A 56 7.57 2.90 4.62
CA SER A 56 7.81 2.69 3.19
C SER A 56 6.51 2.73 2.39
N THR A 57 5.41 2.15 2.89
CA THR A 57 4.10 2.24 2.23
C THR A 57 3.57 3.68 2.16
N TYR A 58 3.79 4.48 3.20
CA TYR A 58 3.42 5.90 3.20
C TYR A 58 4.22 6.69 2.15
N VAL A 59 5.55 6.49 2.08
CA VAL A 59 6.40 7.14 1.08
C VAL A 59 6.01 6.71 -0.34
N ALA A 60 5.74 5.43 -0.56
CA ALA A 60 5.25 4.90 -1.83
C ALA A 60 3.95 5.58 -2.26
N GLY A 61 2.97 5.70 -1.36
CA GLY A 61 1.70 6.37 -1.65
C GLY A 61 1.88 7.82 -2.11
N ARG A 62 2.74 8.58 -1.41
CA ARG A 62 3.05 9.97 -1.79
C ARG A 62 3.73 10.08 -3.15
N TYR A 63 4.61 9.13 -3.48
CA TYR A 63 5.26 9.09 -4.79
C TYR A 63 4.25 8.80 -5.90
N VAL A 64 3.41 7.77 -5.73
CA VAL A 64 2.38 7.39 -6.71
C VAL A 64 1.41 8.54 -6.96
N GLU A 65 0.93 9.20 -5.90
CA GLU A 65 0.06 10.38 -6.03
C GLU A 65 0.72 11.48 -6.88
N ALA A 66 1.99 11.81 -6.59
CA ALA A 66 2.72 12.83 -7.35
C ALA A 66 2.91 12.43 -8.82
N ARG A 67 3.14 11.14 -9.12
CA ARG A 67 3.28 10.64 -10.49
C ARG A 67 1.95 10.69 -11.24
N VAL A 68 0.86 10.25 -10.62
CA VAL A 68 -0.49 10.33 -11.21
C VAL A 68 -0.89 11.77 -11.47
N ALA A 69 -0.59 12.69 -10.55
CA ALA A 69 -0.82 14.12 -10.75
C ALA A 69 -0.01 14.71 -11.94
N SER A 70 1.12 14.09 -12.30
CA SER A 70 1.91 14.44 -13.49
C SER A 70 1.43 13.77 -14.78
N GLY A 71 0.32 13.02 -14.74
CA GLY A 71 -0.25 12.30 -15.88
C GLY A 71 0.34 10.91 -16.12
N CYS A 72 1.10 10.37 -15.16
CA CYS A 72 1.61 9.00 -15.24
C CYS A 72 0.49 8.00 -14.90
N ASP A 73 0.56 6.82 -15.50
CA ASP A 73 -0.29 5.69 -15.12
C ASP A 73 0.07 5.20 -13.70
N GLU A 74 -0.94 4.85 -12.90
CA GLU A 74 -0.76 4.40 -11.51
C GLU A 74 0.03 3.09 -11.43
N ALA A 75 -0.21 2.14 -12.34
CA ALA A 75 0.50 0.87 -12.35
C ALA A 75 1.99 1.07 -12.67
N VAL A 76 2.29 1.98 -13.62
CA VAL A 76 3.68 2.37 -13.92
C VAL A 76 4.36 2.99 -12.70
N ALA A 77 3.68 3.87 -11.97
CA ALA A 77 4.23 4.49 -10.76
C ALA A 77 4.45 3.45 -9.63
N LEU A 78 3.56 2.47 -9.49
CA LEU A 78 3.73 1.35 -8.54
C LEU A 78 4.91 0.45 -8.93
N ASP A 79 5.12 0.19 -10.21
CA ASP A 79 6.27 -0.57 -10.70
C ASP A 79 7.60 0.17 -10.43
N GLU A 80 7.63 1.49 -10.59
CA GLU A 80 8.77 2.34 -10.22
C GLU A 80 9.10 2.22 -8.73
N VAL A 81 8.08 2.26 -7.86
CA VAL A 81 8.23 2.04 -6.41
C VAL A 81 8.78 0.64 -6.13
N ALA A 82 8.17 -0.40 -6.72
CA ALA A 82 8.58 -1.78 -6.49
C ALA A 82 10.03 -2.01 -6.94
N ALA A 83 10.46 -1.40 -8.05
CA ALA A 83 11.84 -1.44 -8.51
C ALA A 83 12.80 -0.75 -7.53
N ALA A 84 12.42 0.42 -7.00
CA ALA A 84 13.22 1.12 -6.00
C ALA A 84 13.40 0.31 -4.71
N VAL A 85 12.33 -0.31 -4.20
CA VAL A 85 12.41 -1.18 -3.01
C VAL A 85 13.32 -2.37 -3.26
N ARG A 86 13.16 -3.08 -4.39
CA ARG A 86 14.03 -4.23 -4.72
C ARG A 86 15.51 -3.84 -4.73
N ARG A 87 15.88 -2.69 -5.30
CA ARG A 87 17.27 -2.23 -5.30
C ARG A 87 17.81 -2.02 -3.88
N LEU A 88 17.04 -1.33 -3.02
CA LEU A 88 17.44 -1.08 -1.63
C LEU A 88 17.60 -2.37 -0.82
N LEU A 89 16.69 -3.34 -1.01
CA LEU A 89 16.77 -4.61 -0.29
C LEU A 89 17.95 -5.48 -0.76
N SER A 90 18.28 -5.45 -2.05
CA SER A 90 19.48 -6.10 -2.59
C SER A 90 20.79 -5.48 -2.08
N GLU A 91 20.81 -4.17 -1.85
CA GLU A 91 21.98 -3.46 -1.28
C GLU A 91 22.15 -3.73 0.23
N THR A 92 21.07 -4.08 0.92
CA THR A 92 21.06 -4.30 2.39
C THR A 92 21.43 -5.74 2.78
N THR A 93 21.27 -6.71 1.90
CA THR A 93 21.63 -8.11 2.14
C THR A 93 23.02 -8.39 1.55
N PRO A 94 24.10 -8.44 2.35
CA PRO A 94 25.35 -9.01 1.85
C PRO A 94 25.10 -10.50 1.60
N GLY A 95 25.52 -10.98 0.43
CA GLY A 95 25.37 -12.38 0.02
C GLY A 95 25.98 -13.38 0.99
#